data_AF-A0A955P982-F1
#
_entry.id   AF-A0A955P982-F1
#
_cell.length_a   1.000
_cell.length_b   1.000
_cell.length_c   1.000
_cell.angle_alpha   90.00
_cell.angle_beta   90.00
_cell.angle_gamma   90.00
#
_symmetry.space_group_name_H-M   'P 1'
#
loop_
_entity.id
_entity.type
_entity.pdbx_description
1 polymer ?
#
loop_
_entity_poly.entity_id
_entity_poly.type
_entity_poly.pdbx_seq_one_letter_code
_entity_poly.pdbx_strand_id
1 'polypeptide(L)'
;MDRIPYGETISIALDISKFYRRDHFAFLWEEGEPIHLNTVIARRSPWILKEAIAINDKGEIVGWGYKDGWKHERAFLLRPAQTED
;
A
#
# COMPACT_ATOMS: atom_id res chain seq x y z
N MET A 1 -24.16 -20.41 10.44
CA MET A 1 -23.70 -19.94 9.12
C MET A 1 -23.28 -18.50 9.38
N ASP A 2 -22.08 -18.34 9.92
CA ASP A 2 -21.81 -17.20 10.79
C ASP A 2 -21.05 -16.14 10.01
N ARG A 3 -21.69 -14.97 9.89
CA ARG A 3 -21.12 -13.78 9.28
C ARG A 3 -20.01 -13.25 10.19
N ILE A 4 -18.81 -13.12 9.63
CA ILE A 4 -17.71 -12.39 10.26
C ILE A 4 -18.02 -10.89 10.11
N PRO A 5 -18.01 -10.09 11.18
CA PRO A 5 -18.27 -8.65 11.09
C PRO A 5 -17.13 -7.94 10.36
N TYR A 6 -17.49 -6.99 9.49
CA TYR A 6 -16.58 -6.04 8.85
C TYR A 6 -15.83 -5.27 9.94
N GLY A 7 -14.52 -5.49 10.09
CA GLY A 7 -13.67 -4.65 10.93
C GLY A 7 -12.49 -5.29 11.66
N GLU A 8 -12.37 -6.62 11.75
CA GLU A 8 -11.25 -7.24 12.48
C GLU A 8 -10.44 -8.20 11.60
N THR A 9 -9.16 -7.89 11.41
CA THR A 9 -8.20 -8.83 10.82
C THR A 9 -7.74 -9.81 11.90
N ILE A 10 -8.27 -11.03 11.89
CA ILE A 10 -7.74 -12.12 12.72
C ILE A 10 -6.47 -12.65 12.05
N SER A 11 -5.31 -12.34 12.64
CA SER A 11 -4.04 -12.95 12.25
C SER A 11 -3.57 -13.91 13.34
N ILE A 12 -3.89 -15.20 13.17
CA ILE A 12 -3.26 -16.26 13.96
C ILE A 12 -1.81 -16.43 13.49
N ALA A 13 -0.86 -16.10 14.36
CA ALA A 13 0.57 -16.24 14.10
C ALA A 13 1.06 -17.61 14.57
N LEU A 14 1.26 -18.54 13.63
CA LEU A 14 2.35 -19.51 13.72
C LEU A 14 3.49 -18.96 12.87
N ASP A 15 4.68 -18.87 13.45
CA ASP A 15 5.86 -18.27 12.81
C ASP A 15 6.31 -19.07 11.59
N ILE A 16 5.83 -18.62 10.43
CA ILE A 16 6.34 -18.96 9.09
C ILE A 16 7.00 -17.72 8.43
N SER A 17 7.36 -16.71 9.23
CA SER A 17 7.79 -15.37 8.79
C SER A 17 9.09 -15.36 7.97
N LYS A 18 9.81 -16.49 7.91
CA LYS A 18 11.03 -16.65 7.11
C LYS A 18 10.77 -17.02 5.65
N PHE A 19 9.57 -17.49 5.29
CA PHE A 19 9.32 -18.08 3.95
C PHE A 19 8.16 -17.47 3.16
N TYR A 20 7.27 -16.71 3.79
CA TYR A 20 6.36 -15.81 3.09
C TYR A 20 6.34 -14.50 3.87
N ARG A 21 7.08 -13.49 3.40
CA ARG A 21 6.85 -12.13 3.88
C ARG A 21 5.41 -11.82 3.54
N ARG A 22 4.60 -11.46 4.54
CA ARG A 22 3.30 -10.85 4.32
C ARG A 22 3.56 -9.59 3.52
N ASP A 23 3.43 -9.67 2.21
CA ASP A 23 3.54 -8.51 1.35
C ASP A 23 2.28 -7.69 1.59
N HIS A 24 2.34 -6.89 2.66
CA HIS A 24 1.42 -5.79 2.86
C HIS A 24 1.68 -4.84 1.69
N PHE A 25 0.70 -4.73 0.81
CA PHE A 25 0.74 -3.80 -0.31
C PHE A 25 -0.20 -2.64 -0.04
N ALA A 26 0.21 -1.45 -0.46
CA ALA A 26 -0.64 -0.28 -0.37
C ALA A 26 -1.73 -0.33 -1.45
N PHE A 27 -2.99 -0.22 -1.02
CA PHE A 27 -4.15 -0.11 -1.89
C PHE A 27 -4.86 1.23 -1.68
N LEU A 28 -5.38 1.80 -2.77
CA LEU A 28 -6.36 2.88 -2.76
C LEU A 28 -7.72 2.27 -3.11
N TRP A 29 -8.78 2.65 -2.42
CA TRP A 29 -10.14 2.27 -2.78
C TRP A 29 -10.82 3.44 -3.48
N GLU A 30 -11.14 3.28 -4.76
CA GLU A 30 -11.73 4.33 -5.59
C GLU A 30 -12.88 3.72 -6.40
N GLU A 31 -14.02 4.41 -6.42
CA GLU A 31 -15.24 3.99 -7.16
C GLU A 31 -15.71 2.54 -6.88
N GLY A 32 -15.37 1.97 -5.73
CA GLY A 32 -15.74 0.60 -5.37
C GLY A 32 -14.72 -0.46 -5.77
N GLU A 33 -13.57 -0.06 -6.30
CA GLU A 33 -12.50 -0.96 -6.74
C GLU A 33 -11.18 -0.73 -5.98
N PRO A 34 -10.45 -1.80 -5.62
CA PRO A 34 -9.11 -1.69 -5.05
C PRO A 34 -8.06 -1.45 -6.15
N ILE A 35 -7.37 -0.32 -6.06
CA ILE A 35 -6.22 0.02 -6.89
C ILE A 35 -4.95 -0.31 -6.12
N HIS A 36 -4.13 -1.22 -6.65
CA HIS A 36 -2.82 -1.53 -6.09
C HIS A 36 -1.82 -0.41 -6.42
N LEU A 37 -1.34 0.33 -5.42
CA LEU A 37 -0.56 1.55 -5.69
C LEU A 37 0.76 1.28 -6.44
N ASN A 38 1.39 0.12 -6.25
CA ASN A 38 2.62 -0.20 -6.99
C ASN A 38 2.39 -0.48 -8.49
N THR A 39 1.16 -0.68 -8.97
CA THR A 39 0.90 -0.81 -10.42
C THR A 39 0.71 0.54 -11.11
N VAL A 40 0.47 1.62 -10.36
CA VAL A 40 0.15 2.95 -10.91
C VAL A 40 1.25 3.99 -10.66
N ILE A 41 2.25 3.70 -9.82
CA ILE A 41 3.46 4.52 -9.75
C ILE A 41 4.31 4.39 -11.02
N ALA A 42 5.18 5.37 -11.26
CA ALA A 42 6.09 5.35 -12.41
C ALA A 42 6.86 4.01 -12.49
N ARG A 43 6.91 3.40 -13.69
CA ARG A 43 7.52 2.07 -13.92
C ARG A 43 8.98 1.96 -13.44
N ARG A 44 9.70 3.07 -13.35
CA ARG A 44 11.09 3.14 -12.87
C ARG A 44 11.22 3.79 -11.49
N SER A 45 10.12 3.85 -10.74
CA SER A 45 10.12 4.35 -9.37
C SER A 45 11.06 3.49 -8.52
N PRO A 46 11.92 4.10 -7.70
CA PRO A 46 12.75 3.36 -6.73
C PRO A 46 11.93 2.87 -5.52
N TRP A 47 10.62 3.15 -5.49
CA TRP A 47 9.75 2.86 -4.36
C TRP A 47 8.98 1.55 -4.54
N ILE A 48 8.87 0.83 -3.42
CA ILE A 48 7.90 -0.24 -3.21
C ILE A 48 7.02 0.21 -2.05
N LEU A 49 5.76 0.53 -2.33
CA LEU A 49 4.78 1.03 -1.38
C LEU A 49 4.18 -0.14 -0.60
N LYS A 50 4.31 -0.11 0.72
CA LYS A 50 3.88 -1.19 1.61
C LYS A 50 2.52 -0.88 2.27
N GLU A 51 2.33 0.36 2.70
CA GLU A 51 1.14 0.77 3.42
C GLU A 51 0.77 2.21 3.05
N ALA A 52 -0.52 2.46 2.78
CA ALA A 52 -1.09 3.80 2.66
C ALA A 52 -1.81 4.13 3.98
N ILE A 53 -1.47 5.26 4.59
CA ILE A 53 -1.97 5.66 5.92
C ILE A 53 -3.10 6.67 5.80
N ALA A 54 -2.96 7.65 4.90
CA ALA A 54 -3.94 8.70 4.70
C ALA A 54 -3.88 9.25 3.28
N ILE A 55 -5.01 9.80 2.84
CA ILE A 55 -5.19 10.51 1.58
C ILE A 55 -5.89 11.85 1.87
N ASN A 56 -5.52 12.91 1.13
CA ASN A 56 -6.23 14.21 1.19
C ASN A 56 -7.09 14.44 -0.06
N ASP A 57 -7.89 15.52 -0.06
CA ASP A 57 -8.80 15.87 -1.16
C ASP A 57 -8.10 16.15 -2.51
N LYS A 58 -6.77 16.31 -2.50
CA LYS A 58 -5.96 16.47 -3.72
C LYS A 58 -5.47 15.13 -4.27
N GLY A 59 -5.87 14.01 -3.66
CA GLY A 59 -5.38 12.67 -4.01
C GLY A 59 -3.94 12.39 -3.58
N GLU A 60 -3.35 13.21 -2.69
CA GLU A 60 -2.01 12.94 -2.18
C GLU A 60 -2.08 11.90 -1.06
N ILE A 61 -1.24 10.87 -1.16
CA ILE A 61 -1.23 9.73 -0.24
C ILE A 61 0.07 9.72 0.55
N VAL A 62 -0.03 9.59 1.87
CA VAL A 62 1.12 9.35 2.76
C VAL A 62 1.13 7.92 3.26
N GLY A 63 2.31 7.37 3.52
CA GLY A 63 2.43 6.00 3.95
C GLY A 63 3.85 5.52 4.19
N TRP A 64 4.00 4.21 4.40
CA TRP A 64 5.29 3.53 4.56
C TRP A 64 5.62 2.71 3.32
N GLY A 65 6.88 2.78 2.90
CA GLY A 65 7.38 1.99 1.78
C GLY A 65 8.90 1.85 1.84
N TYR A 66 9.44 1.13 0.88
CA TYR A 66 10.87 0.89 0.76
C TYR A 66 11.41 1.66 -0.44
N LYS A 67 12.51 2.39 -0.27
CA LYS A 67 13.20 3.07 -1.36
C LYS A 67 14.53 2.37 -1.63
N ASP A 68 14.85 2.14 -2.90
CA ASP A 68 16.09 1.49 -3.36
C ASP A 68 16.20 0.02 -2.86
N GLY A 69 15.06 -0.69 -2.85
CA GLY A 69 14.93 -2.07 -2.39
C GLY A 69 14.48 -2.21 -0.93
N TRP A 70 14.32 -3.45 -0.45
CA TRP A 70 13.57 -3.80 0.78
C TRP A 70 14.26 -3.54 2.13
N LYS A 71 15.37 -2.81 2.16
CA LYS A 71 16.23 -2.71 3.36
C LYS A 71 15.87 -1.56 4.29
N HIS A 72 15.36 -0.46 3.74
CA HIS A 72 15.10 0.75 4.51
C HIS A 72 13.67 1.22 4.25
N GLU A 73 12.81 0.97 5.24
CA GLU A 73 11.47 1.55 5.27
C GLU A 73 11.56 3.05 5.49
N ARG A 74 10.77 3.81 4.74
CA ARG A 74 10.72 5.26 4.73
C ARG A 74 9.28 5.73 4.55
N ALA A 75 8.98 6.88 5.13
CA ALA A 75 7.75 7.58 4.83
C ALA A 75 7.79 8.06 3.37
N PHE A 76 6.67 8.00 2.68
CA PHE A 76 6.51 8.57 1.34
C PHE A 76 5.35 9.57 1.30
N LEU A 77 5.41 10.46 0.30
CA LEU A 77 4.30 11.25 -0.21
C LEU A 77 4.14 10.92 -1.69
N LEU A 78 3.03 10.29 -2.05
CA LEU A 78 2.65 10.00 -3.42
C LEU A 78 1.72 11.10 -3.90
N ARG A 79 1.99 11.63 -5.10
CA ARG A 79 1.17 12.67 -5.74
C ARG A 79 0.55 12.11 -7.01
N PRO A 80 -0.67 12.54 -7.36
CA PRO A 80 -1.21 12.30 -8.69
C PRO A 80 -0.24 12.79 -9.77
N ALA A 81 -0.18 12.09 -10.90
CA ALA A 81 0.54 12.59 -12.06
C ALA A 81 -0.09 13.92 -12.48
N GLN A 82 0.73 14.95 -12.68
CA GLN A 82 0.25 16.16 -13.30
C GLN A 82 -0.06 15.83 -14.76
N THR A 83 -1.32 15.91 -15.17
CA THR A 83 -1.65 15.94 -16.59
C THR A 83 -1.02 17.20 -17.17
N GLU A 84 -0.04 17.04 -18.06
CA GLU A 84 0.36 18.12 -18.95
C GLU A 84 -0.82 18.34 -19.92
N ASP A 85 -1.34 19.56 -19.96
CA ASP A 85 -2.38 19.99 -20.92
C ASP A 85 -1.87 19.99 -22.36
#